data_AF-O83205-F1
#
_entry.id   AF-O83205-F1
#
_cell.length_a   1.000
_cell.length_b   1.000
_cell.length_c   1.000
_cell.angle_alpha   90.00
_cell.angle_beta   90.00
_cell.angle_gamma   90.00
#
_symmetry.space_group_name_H-M   'P 1'
#
loop_
_entity.id
_entity.type
_entity.pdbx_description
1 polymer ?
#
loop_
_entity_poly.entity_id
_entity_poly.type
_entity_poly.pdbx_seq_one_letter_code
_entity_poly.pdbx_strand_id
1 'polypeptide(L)'
;MNLITRVSVHSWSQVDLTHIIVQERVHFLHPLTHGSASQEIAQCYMPIIHGNFFVHYLQPWKAFFPTSEQKIAELTSQAMKIIRADFSVQVHFGKLWMRNALLNLRYAQIFTPKLPNINTQTEAIILGAGPSLEKGIEKIRSHRDVYTIFACDTAFPVCCTGGLMPDFFISIDPQYISYATHYVFIPFTGNCNIRHMRVSMRSTQFLFEW
;
A
#
# COMPACT_ATOMS: atom_id res chain seq x y z
N MET A 1 -2.58 2.60 22.36
CA MET A 1 -1.74 1.42 22.05
C MET A 1 -0.63 1.38 23.08
N ASN A 2 -0.49 0.29 23.81
CA ASN A 2 0.54 0.15 24.85
C ASN A 2 1.65 -0.74 24.31
N LEU A 3 2.85 -0.20 24.18
CA LEU A 3 4.03 -0.92 23.72
C LEU A 3 4.88 -1.31 24.92
N ILE A 4 5.10 -2.61 25.12
CA ILE A 4 5.95 -3.13 26.20
C ILE A 4 7.25 -3.64 25.56
N THR A 5 8.35 -2.95 25.82
CA THR A 5 9.65 -3.24 25.20
C THR A 5 10.48 -4.27 25.95
N ARG A 6 10.18 -4.55 27.23
CA ARG A 6 10.88 -5.56 28.02
C ARG A 6 10.08 -5.95 29.26
N VAL A 7 9.67 -7.21 29.34
CA VAL A 7 9.30 -7.85 30.60
C VAL A 7 10.46 -8.73 31.01
N SER A 8 11.03 -8.51 32.20
CA SER A 8 12.12 -9.36 32.68
C SER A 8 11.57 -10.76 32.92
N VAL A 9 12.20 -11.80 32.37
CA VAL A 9 11.65 -13.16 32.47
C VAL A 9 11.50 -13.62 33.94
N HIS A 10 12.30 -13.02 34.83
CA HIS A 10 12.26 -13.29 36.27
C HIS A 10 11.07 -12.66 37.00
N SER A 11 10.35 -11.69 36.42
CA SER A 11 9.17 -11.09 37.06
C SER A 11 7.88 -11.88 36.83
N TRP A 12 7.86 -12.81 35.86
CA TRP A 12 6.67 -13.59 35.50
C TRP A 12 6.19 -14.51 36.62
N SER A 13 7.07 -14.94 37.52
CA SER A 13 6.68 -15.77 38.67
C SER A 13 6.10 -14.97 39.83
N GLN A 14 6.26 -13.64 39.84
CA GLN A 14 5.88 -12.79 40.97
C GLN A 14 4.61 -11.98 40.73
N VAL A 15 4.21 -11.77 39.48
CA VAL A 15 3.06 -10.93 39.12
C VAL A 15 2.28 -11.57 37.97
N ASP A 16 0.98 -11.82 38.19
CA ASP A 16 0.06 -12.22 37.12
C ASP A 16 -0.27 -11.03 36.21
N LEU A 17 0.30 -11.04 35.01
CA LEU A 17 0.09 -10.03 33.97
C LEU A 17 -0.90 -10.47 32.89
N THR A 18 -1.60 -11.60 33.07
CA THR A 18 -2.51 -12.18 32.05
C THR A 18 -3.54 -11.17 31.57
N HIS A 19 -4.14 -10.41 32.50
CA HIS A 19 -5.13 -9.38 32.20
C HIS A 19 -4.62 -8.20 31.35
N ILE A 20 -3.29 -8.00 31.26
CA ILE A 20 -2.65 -7.01 30.39
C ILE A 20 -2.31 -7.65 29.05
N ILE A 21 -1.69 -8.83 29.05
CA ILE A 21 -1.19 -9.51 27.84
C ILE A 21 -2.31 -9.93 26.91
N VAL A 22 -3.45 -10.34 27.48
CA VAL A 22 -4.62 -10.75 26.69
C VAL A 22 -5.27 -9.57 25.95
N GLN A 23 -4.94 -8.32 26.30
CA GLN A 23 -5.49 -7.16 25.61
C GLN A 23 -4.88 -7.02 24.21
N GLU A 24 -5.72 -7.00 23.17
CA GLU A 24 -5.30 -6.76 21.77
C GLU A 24 -4.54 -5.44 21.55
N ARG A 25 -4.70 -4.49 22.48
CA ARG A 25 -4.05 -3.17 22.44
C ARG A 25 -2.63 -3.16 23.00
N VAL A 26 -2.15 -4.31 23.49
CA VAL A 26 -0.81 -4.50 24.03
C VAL A 26 0.04 -5.23 23.00
N HIS A 27 1.11 -4.58 22.58
CA HIS A 27 2.07 -5.17 21.65
C HIS A 27 3.43 -5.27 22.34
N PHE A 28 4.06 -6.42 22.20
CA PHE A 28 5.43 -6.65 22.64
C PHE A 28 6.35 -6.35 21.47
N LEU A 29 7.27 -5.40 21.68
CA LEU A 29 8.31 -5.11 20.71
C LEU A 29 9.50 -6.04 20.92
N HIS A 30 10.20 -6.36 19.83
CA HIS A 30 11.49 -7.01 19.93
C HIS A 30 12.45 -6.20 20.82
N PRO A 31 13.42 -6.86 21.48
CA PRO A 31 14.40 -6.17 22.31
C PRO A 31 15.04 -5.00 21.56
N LEU A 32 15.32 -3.90 22.26
CA LEU A 32 15.87 -2.68 21.66
C LEU A 32 17.19 -2.90 20.89
N THR A 33 17.85 -4.05 21.07
CA THR A 33 19.02 -4.48 20.31
C THR A 33 18.70 -4.85 18.86
N HIS A 34 17.45 -5.19 18.55
CA HIS A 34 16.99 -5.55 17.22
C HIS A 34 16.61 -4.29 16.43
N GLY A 35 17.14 -4.14 15.22
CA GLY A 35 16.88 -2.97 14.37
C GLY A 35 15.46 -2.87 13.81
N SER A 36 14.61 -3.89 14.02
CA SER A 36 13.24 -3.95 13.50
C SER A 36 12.22 -3.19 14.34
N ALA A 37 12.55 -2.78 15.56
CA ALA A 37 11.57 -2.19 16.50
C ALA A 37 10.86 -0.95 15.92
N SER A 38 11.53 -0.15 15.09
CA SER A 38 10.91 1.00 14.43
C SER A 38 9.84 0.60 13.40
N GLN A 39 10.06 -0.48 12.66
CA GLN A 39 9.10 -1.04 11.70
C GLN A 39 7.89 -1.66 12.42
N GLU A 40 8.13 -2.36 13.53
CA GLU A 40 7.06 -2.94 14.36
C GLU A 40 6.14 -1.86 14.92
N ILE A 41 6.71 -0.75 15.44
CA ILE A 41 5.91 0.40 15.87
C ILE A 41 5.08 0.95 14.70
N ALA A 42 5.68 1.09 13.51
CA ALA A 42 5.00 1.61 12.33
C ALA A 42 3.85 0.70 11.84
N GLN A 43 3.99 -0.62 12.00
CA GLN A 43 2.96 -1.60 11.64
C GLN A 43 1.79 -1.62 12.63
N CYS A 44 2.06 -1.43 13.92
CA CYS A 44 1.02 -1.48 14.95
C CYS A 44 0.31 -0.13 15.14
N TYR A 45 0.93 1.01 14.85
CA TYR A 45 0.35 2.32 15.16
C TYR A 45 -0.22 3.06 13.95
N MET A 46 -1.54 3.30 13.99
CA MET A 46 -2.27 4.12 13.01
C MET A 46 -2.77 5.42 13.66
N PRO A 47 -2.20 6.60 13.33
CA PRO A 47 -2.54 7.87 13.98
C PRO A 47 -4.04 8.21 13.94
N ILE A 48 -4.72 7.88 12.83
CA ILE A 48 -6.15 8.16 12.65
C ILE A 48 -7.05 7.36 13.60
N ILE A 49 -6.61 6.17 14.03
CA ILE A 49 -7.37 5.30 14.94
C ILE A 49 -6.90 5.50 16.39
N HIS A 50 -5.59 5.57 16.60
CA HIS A 50 -4.98 5.54 17.93
C HIS A 50 -4.81 6.92 18.56
N GLY A 51 -4.93 8.00 17.79
CA GLY A 51 -4.71 9.35 18.27
C GLY A 51 -3.23 9.62 18.56
N ASN A 52 -2.93 10.38 19.61
CA ASN A 52 -1.57 10.82 19.91
C ASN A 52 -0.64 9.66 20.32
N PHE A 53 0.64 9.77 19.95
CA PHE A 53 1.70 8.83 20.35
C PHE A 53 2.46 9.37 21.57
N PHE A 54 2.52 8.58 22.63
CA PHE A 54 3.26 8.92 23.84
C PHE A 54 4.19 7.78 24.24
N VAL A 55 5.33 8.14 24.82
CA VAL A 55 6.27 7.19 25.43
C VAL A 55 6.28 7.47 26.93
N HIS A 56 5.93 6.46 27.71
CA HIS A 56 5.93 6.54 29.17
C HIS A 56 6.96 5.57 29.73
N TYR A 57 7.67 6.00 30.77
CA TYR A 57 8.68 5.21 31.45
C TYR A 57 8.28 5.02 32.91
N LEU A 58 8.50 3.81 33.43
CA LEU A 58 8.51 3.58 34.87
C LEU A 58 9.84 4.09 35.44
N GLN A 59 9.79 4.93 36.47
CA GLN A 59 11.00 5.52 37.07
C GLN A 59 12.03 4.46 37.50
N PRO A 60 11.66 3.33 38.13
CA PRO A 60 12.61 2.28 38.47
C PRO A 60 13.29 1.64 37.24
N TRP A 61 12.55 1.48 36.14
CA TRP A 61 13.09 0.94 34.90
C TRP A 61 14.11 1.91 34.27
N LYS A 62 13.78 3.21 34.27
CA LYS A 62 14.68 4.26 33.78
C LYS A 62 15.98 4.33 34.60
N ALA A 63 15.88 4.19 35.93
CA ALA A 63 17.05 4.14 36.80
C ALA A 63 17.95 2.94 36.52
N PHE A 64 17.37 1.78 36.20
CA PHE A 64 18.12 0.56 35.91
C PHE A 64 18.72 0.54 34.48
N PHE A 65 18.08 1.22 33.52
CA PHE A 65 18.49 1.23 32.11
C PHE A 65 18.73 2.65 31.55
N PRO A 66 19.74 3.39 32.06
CA PRO A 66 19.92 4.81 31.77
C PRO A 66 20.17 5.11 30.27
N THR A 67 20.83 4.21 29.54
CA THR A 67 21.14 4.38 28.11
C THR A 67 19.97 4.05 27.17
N SER A 68 18.93 3.38 27.68
CA SER A 68 17.84 2.89 26.83
C SER A 68 16.85 3.98 26.44
N GLU A 69 16.78 5.08 27.20
CA GLU A 69 15.90 6.22 26.88
C GLU A 69 16.27 6.86 25.54
N GLN A 70 17.56 7.16 25.34
CA GLN A 70 18.05 7.72 24.08
C GLN A 70 17.75 6.78 22.90
N LYS A 71 17.99 5.47 23.09
CA LYS A 71 17.71 4.48 22.05
C LYS A 71 16.22 4.39 21.70
N ILE A 72 15.33 4.46 22.70
CA ILE A 72 13.88 4.49 22.47
C ILE A 72 13.47 5.78 21.75
N ALA A 73 14.04 6.93 22.12
CA ALA A 73 13.79 8.20 21.44
C ALA A 73 14.20 8.15 19.95
N GLU A 74 15.34 7.54 19.64
CA GLU A 74 15.80 7.33 18.26
C GLU A 74 14.87 6.40 17.49
N LEU A 75 14.52 5.23 18.05
CA LEU A 75 13.62 4.26 17.43
C LEU A 75 12.22 4.82 17.17
N THR A 76 11.66 5.53 18.15
CA THR A 76 10.34 6.17 18.01
C THR A 76 10.37 7.30 16.99
N SER A 77 11.44 8.10 16.94
CA SER A 77 11.63 9.10 15.90
C SER A 77 11.69 8.49 14.50
N GLN A 78 12.41 7.37 14.33
CA GLN A 78 12.46 6.62 13.07
C GLN A 78 11.07 6.07 12.68
N ALA A 79 10.37 5.44 13.62
CA ALA A 79 9.01 4.94 13.39
C ALA A 79 8.07 6.08 12.96
N MET A 80 8.10 7.21 13.65
CA MET A 80 7.28 8.37 13.33
C MET A 80 7.58 8.95 11.95
N LYS A 81 8.84 8.88 11.47
CA LYS A 81 9.17 9.27 10.09
C LYS A 81 8.48 8.36 9.06
N ILE A 82 8.52 7.05 9.28
CA ILE A 82 7.83 6.05 8.43
C ILE A 82 6.33 6.34 8.43
N ILE A 83 5.72 6.40 9.61
CA ILE A 83 4.28 6.64 9.79
C ILE A 83 3.85 7.96 9.14
N ARG A 84 4.62 9.05 9.31
CA ARG A 84 4.27 10.35 8.73
C ARG A 84 4.27 10.33 7.20
N ALA A 85 5.20 9.60 6.58
CA ALA A 85 5.26 9.49 5.12
C ALA A 85 3.97 8.85 4.58
N ASP A 86 3.57 7.71 5.15
CA ASP A 86 2.35 6.99 4.75
C ASP A 86 1.08 7.77 5.11
N PHE A 87 1.04 8.34 6.31
CA PHE A 87 -0.10 9.11 6.79
C PHE A 87 -0.35 10.34 5.93
N SER A 88 0.69 11.02 5.45
CA SER A 88 0.54 12.20 4.59
C SER A 88 -0.16 11.86 3.27
N VAL A 89 0.20 10.74 2.64
CA VAL A 89 -0.45 10.22 1.43
C VAL A 89 -1.92 9.89 1.71
N GLN A 90 -2.20 9.18 2.82
CA GLN A 90 -3.56 8.81 3.20
C GLN A 90 -4.44 10.01 3.56
N VAL A 91 -3.90 11.03 4.23
CA VAL A 91 -4.66 12.25 4.54
C VAL A 91 -4.97 13.03 3.27
N HIS A 92 -4.01 13.10 2.33
CA HIS A 92 -4.19 13.84 1.08
C HIS A 92 -5.20 13.16 0.14
N PHE A 93 -5.08 11.85 -0.05
CA PHE A 93 -5.88 11.11 -1.04
C PHE A 93 -7.04 10.30 -0.45
N GLY A 94 -7.04 10.02 0.86
CA GLY A 94 -7.99 9.11 1.50
C GLY A 94 -9.45 9.53 1.35
N LYS A 95 -9.74 10.84 1.45
CA LYS A 95 -11.09 11.36 1.19
C LYS A 95 -11.51 11.14 -0.27
N LEU A 96 -10.58 11.31 -1.21
CA LEU A 96 -10.86 11.15 -2.64
C LEU A 96 -11.06 9.68 -3.00
N TRP A 97 -10.21 8.77 -2.50
CA TRP A 97 -10.42 7.32 -2.62
C TRP A 97 -11.76 6.89 -2.04
N MET A 98 -12.11 7.32 -0.81
CA MET A 98 -13.38 6.99 -0.18
C MET A 98 -14.57 7.49 -1.01
N ARG A 99 -14.52 8.76 -1.47
CA ARG A 99 -15.54 9.34 -2.34
C ARG A 99 -15.68 8.54 -3.62
N ASN A 100 -14.58 8.22 -4.30
CA ASN A 100 -14.59 7.49 -5.56
C ASN A 100 -15.12 6.06 -5.37
N ALA A 101 -14.73 5.38 -4.29
CA ALA A 101 -15.25 4.07 -3.94
C ALA A 101 -16.77 4.12 -3.74
N LEU A 102 -17.28 5.07 -2.95
CA LEU A 102 -18.72 5.25 -2.74
C LEU A 102 -19.47 5.56 -4.04
N LEU A 103 -18.91 6.40 -4.90
CA LEU A 103 -19.49 6.71 -6.21
C LEU A 103 -19.46 5.52 -7.18
N ASN A 104 -18.48 4.62 -7.04
CA ASN A 104 -18.37 3.41 -7.85
C ASN A 104 -19.31 2.30 -7.35
N LEU A 105 -19.67 2.26 -6.05
CA LEU A 105 -20.57 1.24 -5.49
C LEU A 105 -21.90 1.14 -6.23
N ARG A 106 -22.43 2.23 -6.80
CA ARG A 106 -23.67 2.20 -7.61
C ARG A 106 -23.58 1.30 -8.85
N TYR A 107 -22.36 1.07 -9.35
CA TYR A 107 -22.06 0.19 -10.48
C TYR A 107 -21.71 -1.23 -10.05
N ALA A 108 -21.44 -1.48 -8.76
CA ALA A 108 -21.06 -2.80 -8.26
C ALA A 108 -22.15 -3.87 -8.44
N GLN A 109 -23.41 -3.47 -8.61
CA GLN A 109 -24.53 -4.37 -8.94
C GLN A 109 -24.64 -4.68 -10.45
N ILE A 110 -24.05 -3.83 -11.30
CA ILE A 110 -24.10 -3.95 -12.76
C ILE A 110 -22.95 -4.80 -13.26
N PHE A 111 -21.79 -4.68 -12.63
CA PHE A 111 -20.57 -5.38 -13.00
C PHE A 111 -20.23 -6.43 -11.94
N THR A 112 -20.08 -7.69 -12.36
CA THR A 112 -19.45 -8.72 -11.54
C THR A 112 -17.98 -8.74 -11.87
N PRO A 113 -17.10 -8.19 -11.01
CA PRO A 113 -15.69 -8.17 -11.32
C PRO A 113 -15.16 -9.60 -11.42
N LYS A 114 -14.57 -9.94 -12.57
CA LYS A 114 -13.92 -11.23 -12.79
C LYS A 114 -12.45 -10.97 -12.99
N LEU A 115 -11.61 -11.64 -12.21
CA LEU A 115 -10.17 -11.69 -12.52
C LEU A 115 -10.02 -12.03 -14.01
N PRO A 116 -9.18 -11.27 -14.72
CA PRO A 116 -9.10 -11.42 -16.13
C PRO A 116 -8.43 -12.76 -16.43
N ASN A 117 -8.73 -13.35 -17.57
CA ASN A 117 -8.01 -14.54 -17.97
C ASN A 117 -6.60 -14.11 -18.37
N ILE A 118 -5.61 -14.48 -17.58
CA ILE A 118 -4.20 -14.19 -17.85
C ILE A 118 -3.63 -15.38 -18.61
N ASN A 119 -3.01 -15.12 -19.76
CA ASN A 119 -2.32 -16.17 -20.49
C ASN A 119 -0.96 -16.46 -19.83
N THR A 120 -0.88 -17.52 -19.04
CA THR A 120 0.35 -17.95 -18.36
C THR A 120 1.40 -18.56 -19.32
N GLN A 121 1.08 -18.73 -20.61
CA GLN A 121 2.03 -19.16 -21.64
C GLN A 121 2.80 -17.99 -22.27
N THR A 122 2.40 -16.75 -21.95
CA THR A 122 3.08 -15.53 -22.41
C THR A 122 3.90 -14.92 -21.29
N GLU A 123 4.92 -14.15 -21.66
CA GLU A 123 5.70 -13.36 -20.72
C GLU A 123 4.93 -12.08 -20.33
N ALA A 124 4.86 -11.79 -19.03
CA ALA A 124 4.19 -10.60 -18.54
C ALA A 124 5.11 -9.38 -18.63
N ILE A 125 4.67 -8.33 -19.31
CA ILE A 125 5.40 -7.05 -19.39
C ILE A 125 4.60 -5.95 -18.70
N ILE A 126 5.26 -5.23 -17.79
CA ILE A 126 4.70 -4.06 -17.10
C ILE A 126 5.32 -2.79 -17.69
N LEU A 127 4.48 -1.92 -18.25
CA LEU A 127 4.88 -0.68 -18.90
C LEU A 127 4.62 0.51 -17.98
N GLY A 128 5.71 1.18 -17.60
CA GLY A 128 5.70 2.47 -16.91
C GLY A 128 5.97 3.63 -17.89
N ALA A 129 5.63 4.86 -17.51
CA ALA A 129 5.82 6.07 -18.33
C ALA A 129 7.28 6.57 -18.41
N GLY A 130 8.27 5.66 -18.36
CA GLY A 130 9.67 6.02 -18.48
C GLY A 130 10.07 6.38 -19.92
N PRO A 131 11.07 7.26 -20.14
CA PRO A 131 11.53 7.65 -21.49
C PRO A 131 11.99 6.48 -22.38
N SER A 132 12.35 5.34 -21.78
CA SER A 132 12.73 4.12 -22.51
C SER A 132 11.55 3.42 -23.18
N LEU A 133 10.30 3.75 -22.80
CA LEU A 133 9.10 3.12 -23.32
C LEU A 133 8.99 3.28 -24.84
N GLU A 134 9.22 4.49 -25.37
CA GLU A 134 9.13 4.77 -26.81
C GLU A 134 10.05 3.87 -27.64
N LYS A 135 11.27 3.65 -27.16
CA LYS A 135 12.25 2.75 -27.81
C LYS A 135 11.85 1.28 -27.68
N GLY A 136 11.16 0.92 -26.61
CA GLY A 136 10.71 -0.44 -26.34
C GLY A 136 9.47 -0.85 -27.14
N ILE A 137 8.60 0.10 -27.49
CA ILE A 137 7.31 -0.17 -28.15
C ILE A 137 7.49 -0.99 -29.42
N GLU A 138 8.44 -0.64 -30.29
CA GLU A 138 8.64 -1.35 -31.55
C GLU A 138 9.03 -2.82 -31.32
N LYS A 139 9.95 -3.07 -30.39
CA LYS A 139 10.41 -4.41 -30.02
C LYS A 139 9.31 -5.26 -29.39
N ILE A 140 8.47 -4.65 -28.55
CA ILE A 140 7.34 -5.34 -27.91
C ILE A 140 6.29 -5.68 -28.97
N ARG A 141 5.99 -4.72 -29.87
CA ARG A 141 5.03 -4.90 -30.95
C ARG A 141 5.45 -6.01 -31.92
N SER A 142 6.73 -6.13 -32.25
CA SER A 142 7.22 -7.18 -33.14
C SER A 142 7.12 -8.60 -32.55
N HIS A 143 6.91 -8.72 -31.24
CA HIS A 143 6.74 -9.98 -30.52
C HIS A 143 5.43 -9.99 -29.71
N ARG A 144 4.39 -9.31 -30.20
CA ARG A 144 3.13 -9.10 -29.46
C ARG A 144 2.47 -10.38 -28.96
N ASP A 145 2.59 -11.47 -29.72
CA ASP A 145 1.92 -12.76 -29.45
C ASP A 145 2.52 -13.53 -28.27
N VAL A 146 3.76 -13.22 -27.87
CA VAL A 146 4.42 -13.85 -26.72
C VAL A 146 4.30 -13.02 -25.44
N TYR A 147 3.61 -11.88 -25.47
CA TYR A 147 3.49 -10.97 -24.34
C TYR A 147 2.05 -10.77 -23.88
N THR A 148 1.85 -10.79 -22.55
CA THR A 148 0.69 -10.17 -21.89
C THR A 148 1.13 -8.82 -21.33
N ILE A 149 0.51 -7.74 -21.81
CA ILE A 149 0.97 -6.37 -21.58
C ILE A 149 0.07 -5.67 -20.56
N PHE A 150 0.70 -5.21 -19.48
CA PHE A 150 0.10 -4.38 -18.45
C PHE A 150 0.65 -2.96 -18.56
N ALA A 151 -0.19 -1.98 -18.89
CA ALA A 151 0.21 -0.57 -18.91
C ALA A 151 -0.34 0.16 -17.68
N CYS A 152 0.53 0.91 -16.99
CA CYS A 152 0.04 1.92 -16.05
C CYS A 152 -0.67 3.05 -16.81
N ASP A 153 -1.51 3.77 -16.10
CA ASP A 153 -2.29 4.88 -16.65
C ASP A 153 -1.48 5.84 -17.52
N THR A 154 -0.35 6.32 -17.02
CA THR A 154 0.57 7.24 -17.71
C THR A 154 1.30 6.63 -18.90
N ALA A 155 1.52 5.32 -18.94
CA ALA A 155 2.13 4.64 -20.08
C ALA A 155 1.14 4.37 -21.21
N PHE A 156 -0.15 4.26 -20.87
CA PHE A 156 -1.18 3.80 -21.79
C PHE A 156 -1.31 4.67 -23.06
N PRO A 157 -1.37 6.02 -22.99
CA PRO A 157 -1.38 6.86 -24.20
C PRO A 157 -0.17 6.67 -25.09
N VAL A 158 1.03 6.52 -24.51
CA VAL A 158 2.28 6.34 -25.26
C VAL A 158 2.24 5.00 -26.00
N CYS A 159 1.72 3.94 -25.35
CA CYS A 159 1.51 2.65 -25.99
C CYS A 159 0.53 2.76 -27.16
N CYS A 160 -0.65 3.35 -26.94
CA CYS A 160 -1.70 3.49 -27.96
C CYS A 160 -1.22 4.32 -29.16
N THR A 161 -0.54 5.45 -28.93
CA THR A 161 0.01 6.30 -30.00
C THR A 161 1.13 5.61 -30.78
N GLY A 162 1.91 4.75 -30.12
CA GLY A 162 2.90 3.88 -30.76
C GLY A 162 2.33 2.64 -31.48
N GLY A 163 1.00 2.47 -31.48
CA GLY A 163 0.34 1.33 -32.10
C GLY A 163 0.51 0.01 -31.33
N LEU A 164 0.78 0.08 -30.02
CA LEU A 164 0.84 -1.06 -29.12
C LEU A 164 -0.37 -1.02 -28.19
N MET A 165 -1.33 -1.93 -28.36
CA MET A 165 -2.49 -2.02 -27.47
C MET A 165 -2.21 -2.93 -26.28
N PRO A 166 -2.19 -2.40 -25.04
CA PRO A 166 -2.04 -3.21 -23.83
C PRO A 166 -3.24 -4.14 -23.61
N ASP A 167 -3.02 -5.30 -23.01
CA ASP A 167 -4.10 -6.22 -22.59
C ASP A 167 -4.80 -5.69 -21.32
N PHE A 168 -4.02 -5.04 -20.45
CA PHE A 168 -4.45 -4.49 -19.19
C PHE A 168 -4.10 -3.01 -19.06
N PHE A 169 -5.09 -2.22 -18.66
CA PHE A 169 -4.90 -0.84 -18.20
C PHE A 169 -5.04 -0.78 -16.68
N ILE A 170 -4.03 -0.25 -16.00
CA ILE A 170 -3.98 -0.17 -14.54
C ILE A 170 -3.96 1.30 -14.11
N SER A 171 -4.98 1.71 -13.35
CA SER A 171 -5.03 3.02 -12.72
C SER A 171 -5.32 2.90 -11.22
N ILE A 172 -4.52 3.61 -10.42
CA ILE A 172 -4.57 3.64 -8.95
C ILE A 172 -4.83 5.07 -8.45
N ASP A 173 -4.48 6.07 -9.25
CA ASP A 173 -4.59 7.47 -8.89
C ASP A 173 -6.07 7.91 -8.83
N PRO A 174 -6.55 8.47 -7.71
CA PRO A 174 -7.94 8.90 -7.59
C PRO A 174 -8.23 10.26 -8.24
N GLN A 175 -7.21 10.96 -8.74
CA GLN A 175 -7.32 12.29 -9.31
C GLN A 175 -8.00 12.26 -10.68
N TYR A 176 -8.78 13.31 -10.94
CA TYR A 176 -9.47 13.49 -12.23
C TYR A 176 -8.50 13.62 -13.41
N ILE A 177 -7.28 14.14 -13.18
CA ILE A 177 -6.28 14.33 -14.24
C ILE A 177 -5.95 12.97 -14.87
N SER A 178 -5.72 11.94 -14.06
CA SER A 178 -5.46 10.58 -14.56
C SER A 178 -6.63 10.01 -15.36
N TYR A 179 -7.86 10.43 -15.07
CA TYR A 179 -9.01 10.08 -15.90
C TYR A 179 -8.98 10.81 -17.25
N ALA A 180 -8.85 12.14 -17.22
CA ALA A 180 -8.95 13.00 -18.39
C ALA A 180 -7.83 12.77 -19.43
N THR A 181 -6.61 12.48 -18.99
CA THR A 181 -5.45 12.34 -19.90
C THR A 181 -5.36 10.95 -20.53
N HIS A 182 -5.75 9.90 -19.81
CA HIS A 182 -5.46 8.52 -20.23
C HIS A 182 -6.68 7.81 -20.84
N TYR A 183 -7.89 8.05 -20.33
CA TYR A 183 -9.08 7.29 -20.76
C TYR A 183 -9.56 7.67 -22.17
N VAL A 184 -9.18 8.83 -22.69
CA VAL A 184 -9.51 9.26 -24.06
C VAL A 184 -8.93 8.29 -25.11
N PHE A 185 -7.88 7.55 -24.76
CA PHE A 185 -7.26 6.57 -25.65
C PHE A 185 -7.93 5.19 -25.62
N ILE A 186 -8.89 4.95 -24.72
CA ILE A 186 -9.63 3.69 -24.64
C ILE A 186 -10.70 3.71 -25.75
N PRO A 187 -10.62 2.81 -26.76
CA PRO A 187 -11.65 2.75 -27.80
C PRO A 187 -12.97 2.28 -27.18
N PHE A 188 -14.01 3.11 -27.26
CA PHE A 188 -15.37 2.80 -26.79
C PHE A 188 -16.17 1.92 -27.77
N THR A 189 -15.54 1.42 -28.84
CA THR A 189 -16.20 0.54 -29.82
C THR A 189 -16.41 -0.85 -29.24
N GLY A 190 -17.60 -1.45 -29.41
CA GLY A 190 -18.05 -2.70 -28.78
C GLY A 190 -17.21 -3.98 -28.99
N ASN A 191 -16.03 -3.89 -29.60
CA ASN A 191 -15.01 -4.94 -29.72
C ASN A 191 -13.74 -4.62 -28.90
N CYS A 192 -13.80 -3.70 -27.94
CA CYS A 192 -12.65 -3.33 -27.12
C CYS A 192 -12.28 -4.48 -26.18
N ASN A 193 -11.18 -5.18 -26.49
CA ASN A 193 -10.60 -6.24 -25.65
C ASN A 193 -9.76 -5.70 -24.49
N ILE A 194 -9.67 -4.38 -24.32
CA ILE A 194 -8.89 -3.79 -23.22
C ILE A 194 -9.62 -4.07 -21.92
N ARG A 195 -8.98 -4.85 -21.06
CA ARG A 195 -9.54 -5.15 -19.75
C ARG A 195 -9.07 -4.07 -18.79
N HIS A 196 -10.01 -3.23 -18.37
CA HIS A 196 -9.74 -2.13 -17.46
C HIS A 196 -9.64 -2.67 -16.04
N MET A 197 -8.48 -2.53 -15.39
CA MET A 197 -8.29 -2.88 -13.99
C MET A 197 -8.23 -1.58 -13.18
N ARG A 198 -9.32 -1.25 -12.48
CA ARG A 198 -9.26 -0.20 -11.44
C ARG A 198 -8.86 -0.84 -10.11
N VAL A 199 -7.84 -0.29 -9.48
CA VAL A 199 -7.43 -0.70 -8.14
C VAL A 199 -7.90 0.37 -7.16
N SER A 200 -8.88 0.03 -6.32
CA SER A 200 -9.26 0.85 -5.18
C SER A 200 -8.62 0.29 -3.91
N MET A 201 -7.82 1.10 -3.20
CA MET A 201 -7.25 0.71 -1.91
C MET A 201 -8.36 0.57 -0.86
N ARG A 202 -8.64 -0.67 -0.44
CA ARG A 202 -8.98 -0.96 0.96
C ARG A 202 -7.72 -1.50 1.62
N SER A 203 -7.51 -1.08 2.87
CA SER A 203 -6.51 -1.64 3.79
C SER A 203 -6.30 -3.14 3.54
N THR A 204 -5.10 -3.50 3.08
CA THR A 204 -4.60 -4.88 2.92
C THR A 204 -5.30 -5.82 1.92
N GLN A 205 -6.28 -5.40 1.11
CA GLN A 205 -6.88 -6.26 0.06
C GLN A 205 -7.30 -5.46 -1.19
N PHE A 206 -6.78 -5.85 -2.36
CA PHE A 206 -7.06 -5.24 -3.66
C PHE A 206 -8.49 -5.56 -4.12
N LEU A 207 -9.32 -4.54 -4.31
CA LEU A 207 -10.60 -4.67 -5.02
C LEU A 207 -10.37 -4.29 -6.49
N PHE A 208 -10.69 -5.23 -7.38
CA PHE A 208 -10.62 -5.08 -8.82
C PHE A 208 -11.99 -4.67 -9.35
N GLU A 209 -12.11 -3.55 -10.05
CA GLU A 209 -13.29 -3.22 -10.85
C GLU A 209 -12.97 -3.52 -12.33
N TRP A 210 -13.92 -4.17 -13.02
CA TRP A 210 -13.92 -4.46 -14.47
C TRP A 210 -15.11 -3.77 -15.12
#